data_AF-A0A7J4KGX7-F1
#
_entry.id   AF-A0A7J4KGX7-F1
#
_cell.length_a   1.000
_cell.length_b   1.000
_cell.length_c   1.000
_cell.angle_alpha   90.00
_cell.angle_beta   90.00
_cell.angle_gamma   90.00
#
_symmetry.space_group_name_H-M   'P 1'
#
loop_
_entity.id
_entity.type
_entity.pdbx_description
1 polymer ?
#
loop_
_entity_poly.entity_id
_entity_poly.type
_entity_poly.pdbx_seq_one_letter_code
_entity_poly.pdbx_strand_id
1 'polypeptide(L)'
;MGWDKMFNCERCSKRLWTSYRKLPDGKVVCNECYNFFLMQLLDKINDNKAYDIVYNFVEKYQGKYPTDLLEELIKLLGIKYKITIDELSLREVLQIIWGKMEQDNRLVKLAKLERDLKRDVTNPHDYFCEVCNVKLPKTEYDYSMTNFGKSLCMHHQREKRAS
;
A
#
# COMPACT_ATOMS: atom_id res chain seq x y z
N MET A 1 26.20 -8.64 40.54
CA MET A 1 25.73 -9.91 39.93
C MET A 1 24.20 -9.88 39.90
N GLY A 2 23.62 -9.37 38.81
CA GLY A 2 22.16 -9.29 38.66
C GLY A 2 21.67 -10.54 37.94
N TRP A 3 20.74 -11.26 38.55
CA TRP A 3 20.23 -12.54 38.07
C TRP A 3 19.46 -12.35 36.76
N ASP A 4 19.92 -13.00 35.69
CA ASP A 4 19.14 -13.21 34.47
C ASP A 4 17.88 -14.01 34.82
N LYS A 5 16.78 -13.32 35.11
CA LYS A 5 15.49 -14.00 35.25
C LYS A 5 15.06 -14.45 33.85
N MET A 6 15.38 -15.70 33.51
CA MET A 6 14.73 -16.39 32.41
C MET A 6 13.25 -16.59 32.75
N PHE A 7 12.37 -16.09 31.89
CA PHE A 7 10.93 -16.27 32.02
C PHE A 7 10.41 -17.14 30.88
N ASN A 8 9.29 -17.84 31.08
CA ASN A 8 8.59 -18.51 29.98
C ASN A 8 7.49 -17.58 29.47
N CYS A 9 7.28 -17.56 28.15
CA CYS A 9 6.12 -16.89 27.57
C CYS A 9 4.83 -17.49 28.15
N GLU A 10 3.97 -16.66 28.70
CA GLU A 10 2.72 -17.09 29.33
C GLU A 10 1.64 -17.60 28.34
N ARG A 11 1.92 -17.57 27.03
CA ARG A 11 1.05 -18.13 25.98
C ARG A 11 1.58 -19.39 25.32
N CYS A 12 2.87 -19.43 24.96
CA CYS A 12 3.45 -20.55 24.22
C CYS A 12 4.55 -21.30 24.98
N SER A 13 4.82 -20.92 26.23
CA SER A 13 5.83 -21.53 27.11
C SER A 13 7.28 -21.47 26.60
N LYS A 14 7.55 -20.77 25.49
CA LYS A 14 8.89 -20.52 24.96
C LYS A 14 9.74 -19.75 25.97
N ARG A 15 11.00 -20.15 26.15
CA ARG A 15 11.95 -19.44 27.04
C ARG A 15 12.29 -18.05 26.49
N LEU A 16 12.22 -17.05 27.36
CA LEU A 16 12.50 -15.63 27.10
C LEU A 16 13.77 -15.24 27.85
N TRP A 17 14.66 -14.55 27.14
CA TRP A 17 15.95 -14.11 27.67
C TRP A 17 16.00 -12.59 27.80
N THR A 18 15.83 -11.86 26.69
CA THR A 18 16.02 -10.39 26.67
C THR A 18 14.92 -9.63 25.94
N SER A 19 14.18 -10.25 25.01
CA SER A 19 13.06 -9.60 24.34
C SER A 19 11.73 -10.20 24.79
N TYR A 20 10.90 -9.39 25.44
CA TYR A 20 9.54 -9.74 25.81
C TYR A 20 8.64 -8.51 25.73
N ARG A 21 7.34 -8.75 25.61
CA ARG A 21 6.29 -7.74 25.61
C ARG A 21 5.31 -8.04 26.72
N LYS A 22 4.63 -7.02 27.24
CA LYS A 22 3.51 -7.19 28.17
C LYS A 22 2.20 -6.97 27.41
N LEU A 23 1.27 -7.90 27.58
CA LEU A 23 -0.11 -7.74 27.13
C LEU A 23 -0.89 -6.79 28.06
N PRO A 24 -2.04 -6.26 27.63
CA PRO A 24 -2.89 -5.42 28.48
C PRO A 24 -3.35 -6.08 29.79
N ASP A 25 -3.44 -7.41 29.82
CA ASP A 25 -3.77 -8.19 31.04
C ASP A 25 -2.55 -8.42 31.96
N GLY A 26 -1.40 -7.80 31.63
CA GLY A 26 -0.16 -7.87 32.41
C GLY A 26 0.74 -9.06 32.06
N LYS A 27 0.28 -10.00 31.22
CA LYS A 27 1.04 -11.21 30.87
C LYS A 27 2.26 -10.89 30.03
N VAL A 28 3.38 -11.52 30.36
CA VAL A 28 4.66 -11.44 29.65
C VAL A 28 4.69 -12.48 28.53
N VAL A 29 4.88 -12.02 27.30
CA VAL A 29 4.83 -12.85 26.09
C VAL A 29 6.02 -12.62 25.17
N CYS A 30 6.30 -13.62 24.31
CA CYS A 30 7.26 -13.47 23.23
C CYS A 30 6.72 -12.52 22.14
N ASN A 31 7.61 -11.98 21.30
CA ASN A 31 7.24 -11.11 20.20
C ASN A 31 6.26 -11.78 19.20
N GLU A 32 6.40 -13.09 18.96
CA GLU A 32 5.48 -13.83 18.07
C GLU A 32 4.04 -13.84 18.62
N CYS A 33 3.88 -14.16 19.91
CA CYS A 33 2.57 -14.14 20.57
C CYS A 33 1.99 -12.73 20.67
N TYR A 34 2.85 -11.74 20.84
CA TYR A 34 2.46 -10.34 20.86
C TYR A 34 1.97 -9.86 19.48
N ASN A 35 2.71 -10.16 18.42
CA ASN A 35 2.31 -9.86 17.04
C ASN A 35 0.98 -10.55 16.69
N PHE A 36 0.82 -11.80 17.10
CA PHE A 36 -0.45 -12.52 16.92
C PHE A 36 -1.61 -11.83 17.63
N PHE A 37 -1.40 -11.36 18.86
CA PHE A 37 -2.39 -10.55 19.59
C PHE A 37 -2.74 -9.25 18.85
N LEU A 38 -1.75 -8.52 18.33
CA LEU A 38 -1.99 -7.29 17.56
C LEU A 38 -2.80 -7.58 16.29
N MET A 39 -2.51 -8.68 15.59
CA MET A 39 -3.28 -9.10 14.40
C MET A 39 -4.74 -9.42 14.76
N GLN A 40 -4.99 -10.11 15.87
CA GLN A 40 -6.35 -10.37 16.34
C GLN A 40 -7.10 -9.09 16.73
N LEU A 41 -6.41 -8.08 17.26
CA LEU A 41 -7.00 -6.77 17.53
C LEU A 41 -7.36 -6.04 16.23
N LEU A 42 -6.44 -6.03 15.25
CA LEU A 42 -6.69 -5.49 13.92
C LEU A 42 -7.92 -6.12 13.27
N ASP A 43 -8.06 -7.45 13.33
CA ASP A 43 -9.22 -8.14 12.78
C ASP A 43 -10.53 -7.73 13.48
N LYS A 44 -10.50 -7.49 14.80
CA LYS A 44 -11.66 -6.96 15.54
C LYS A 44 -12.00 -5.53 15.18
N ILE A 45 -10.99 -4.72 14.87
CA ILE A 45 -11.14 -3.32 14.42
C ILE A 45 -11.59 -3.26 12.96
N ASN A 46 -11.46 -4.33 12.18
CA ASN A 46 -11.84 -4.41 10.77
C ASN A 46 -13.36 -4.42 10.51
N ASP A 47 -14.20 -4.02 11.48
CA ASP A 47 -15.54 -3.52 11.16
C ASP A 47 -15.36 -2.26 10.30
N ASN A 48 -15.87 -2.26 9.07
CA ASN A 48 -15.68 -1.15 8.11
C ASN A 48 -15.84 0.24 8.77
N LYS A 49 -16.80 0.42 9.70
CA LYS A 49 -17.00 1.70 10.40
C LYS A 49 -15.94 2.01 11.46
N ALA A 50 -15.37 1.01 12.12
CA ALA A 50 -14.26 1.19 13.07
C ALA A 50 -12.95 1.39 12.32
N TYR A 51 -12.73 0.59 11.27
CA TYR A 51 -11.58 0.71 10.38
C TYR A 51 -11.50 2.11 9.77
N ASP A 52 -12.61 2.64 9.25
CA ASP A 52 -12.65 4.00 8.68
C ASP A 52 -12.26 5.08 9.71
N ILE A 53 -12.71 4.95 10.97
CA ILE A 53 -12.35 5.90 12.03
C ILE A 53 -10.84 5.84 12.29
N VAL A 54 -10.30 4.64 12.45
CA VAL A 54 -8.88 4.42 12.73
C VAL A 54 -8.02 4.85 11.53
N TYR A 55 -8.47 4.55 10.31
CA TYR A 55 -7.85 4.97 9.07
C TYR A 55 -7.80 6.50 8.96
N ASN A 56 -8.93 7.17 9.13
CA ASN A 56 -9.01 8.64 9.10
C ASN A 56 -8.13 9.27 10.19
N PHE A 57 -8.02 8.63 11.36
CA PHE A 57 -7.10 9.06 12.41
C PHE A 57 -5.64 8.99 11.95
N VAL A 58 -5.22 7.85 11.38
CA VAL A 58 -3.86 7.66 10.85
C VAL A 58 -3.57 8.67 9.74
N GLU A 59 -4.50 8.85 8.80
CA GLU A 59 -4.36 9.78 7.68
C GLU A 59 -4.28 11.25 8.13
N LYS A 60 -5.10 11.66 9.10
CA LYS A 60 -5.14 13.05 9.58
C LYS A 60 -3.93 13.40 10.44
N TYR A 61 -3.44 12.47 11.26
CA TYR A 61 -2.39 12.72 12.25
C TYR A 61 -1.04 12.17 11.81
N GLN A 62 -0.75 12.37 10.52
CA GLN A 62 0.46 11.83 9.93
C GLN A 62 1.74 12.25 10.70
N GLY A 63 2.35 11.32 11.44
CA GLY A 63 3.66 11.48 12.06
C GLY A 63 3.66 11.90 13.54
N LYS A 64 2.50 12.14 14.16
CA LYS A 64 2.38 12.43 15.61
C LYS A 64 1.01 11.99 16.14
N TYR A 65 1.01 11.11 17.13
CA TYR A 65 -0.20 10.73 17.87
C TYR A 65 -0.16 11.35 19.27
N PRO A 66 -0.89 12.46 19.53
CA PRO A 66 -0.94 13.03 20.86
C PRO A 66 -1.77 12.13 21.79
N THR A 67 -1.35 12.03 23.05
CA THR A 67 -1.86 11.05 24.03
C THR A 67 -3.35 11.23 24.34
N ASP A 68 -3.79 12.47 24.46
CA ASP A 68 -5.20 12.86 24.68
C ASP A 68 -6.14 12.32 23.59
N LEU A 69 -5.75 12.47 22.31
CA LEU A 69 -6.54 11.96 21.19
C LEU A 69 -6.55 10.43 21.13
N LEU A 70 -5.46 9.77 21.53
CA LEU A 70 -5.41 8.31 21.61
C LEU A 70 -6.36 7.79 22.69
N GLU A 71 -6.40 8.42 23.86
CA GLU A 71 -7.33 8.05 24.93
C GLU A 71 -8.80 8.20 24.51
N GLU A 72 -9.14 9.28 23.79
CA GLU A 72 -10.48 9.47 23.24
C GLU A 72 -10.84 8.37 22.24
N LEU A 73 -9.91 8.00 21.35
CA LEU A 73 -10.12 6.94 20.37
C LEU A 73 -10.32 5.57 21.06
N ILE A 74 -9.54 5.26 22.10
CA ILE A 74 -9.72 4.05 22.91
C ILE A 74 -11.12 4.01 23.51
N LYS A 75 -11.54 5.11 24.16
CA LYS A 75 -12.88 5.21 24.78
C LYS A 75 -13.96 5.00 23.73
N LEU A 76 -13.87 5.66 22.58
CA LEU A 76 -14.85 5.57 21.50
C LEU A 76 -14.97 4.13 20.96
N LEU A 77 -13.83 3.49 20.65
CA LEU A 77 -13.79 2.12 20.13
C LEU A 77 -14.32 1.12 21.18
N GLY A 78 -13.94 1.30 22.44
CA GLY A 78 -14.40 0.47 23.55
C GLY A 78 -15.90 0.58 23.80
N ILE A 79 -16.46 1.80 23.79
CA ILE A 79 -17.90 2.04 23.97
C ILE A 79 -18.69 1.46 22.79
N LYS A 80 -18.25 1.74 21.56
CA LYS A 80 -19.03 1.42 20.36
C LYS A 80 -18.99 -0.07 20.00
N TYR A 81 -17.86 -0.74 20.23
CA TYR A 81 -17.63 -2.12 19.76
C TYR A 81 -17.32 -3.12 20.88
N LYS A 82 -17.37 -2.70 22.15
CA LYS A 82 -17.04 -3.55 23.32
C LYS A 82 -15.65 -4.20 23.22
N ILE A 83 -14.71 -3.50 22.59
CA ILE A 83 -13.31 -3.93 22.47
C ILE A 83 -12.53 -3.41 23.67
N THR A 84 -11.73 -4.25 24.30
CA THR A 84 -10.76 -3.84 25.31
C THR A 84 -9.40 -3.66 24.65
N ILE A 85 -8.89 -2.43 24.63
CA ILE A 85 -7.57 -2.08 24.10
C ILE A 85 -6.96 -0.98 24.97
N ASP A 86 -5.67 -1.09 25.28
CA ASP A 86 -4.91 -0.05 25.96
C ASP A 86 -4.16 0.85 24.96
N GLU A 87 -3.61 1.96 25.46
CA GLU A 87 -2.95 2.97 24.62
C GLU A 87 -1.73 2.44 23.89
N LEU A 88 -0.92 1.58 24.53
CA LEU A 88 0.27 1.02 23.91
C LEU A 88 -0.12 0.11 22.75
N SER A 89 -1.07 -0.81 23.00
CA SER A 89 -1.60 -1.70 21.96
C SER A 89 -2.20 -0.92 20.79
N LEU A 90 -2.98 0.14 21.06
CA LEU A 90 -3.55 0.96 19.99
C LEU A 90 -2.49 1.70 19.19
N ARG A 91 -1.47 2.28 19.84
CA ARG A 91 -0.34 2.95 19.15
C ARG A 91 0.36 2.01 18.18
N GLU A 92 0.59 0.76 18.58
CA GLU A 92 1.25 -0.21 17.70
C GLU A 92 0.33 -0.69 16.57
N VAL A 93 -0.98 -0.86 16.82
CA VAL A 93 -1.96 -1.11 15.76
C VAL A 93 -1.95 0.03 14.72
N LEU A 94 -1.94 1.30 15.17
CA LEU A 94 -1.87 2.47 14.30
C LEU A 94 -0.58 2.47 13.46
N GLN A 95 0.56 2.10 14.05
CA GLN A 95 1.84 1.96 13.32
C GLN A 95 1.78 0.87 12.25
N ILE A 96 1.13 -0.27 12.52
CA ILE A 96 0.95 -1.33 11.53
C ILE A 96 0.10 -0.82 10.36
N ILE A 97 -1.02 -0.14 10.65
CA ILE A 97 -1.92 0.42 9.62
C ILE A 97 -1.17 1.44 8.77
N TRP A 98 -0.43 2.34 9.41
CA TRP A 98 0.43 3.29 8.71
C TRP A 98 1.38 2.59 7.74
N GLY A 99 2.12 1.58 8.21
CA GLY A 99 3.10 0.87 7.41
C GLY A 99 2.46 0.25 6.17
N LYS A 100 1.25 -0.31 6.30
CA LYS A 100 0.47 -0.83 5.18
C LYS A 100 0.06 0.27 4.20
N MET A 101 -0.46 1.41 4.69
CA MET A 101 -0.83 2.54 3.85
C MET A 101 0.36 3.08 3.06
N GLU A 102 1.53 3.20 3.69
CA GLU A 102 2.73 3.66 3.02
C GLU A 102 3.20 2.66 1.95
N GLN A 103 3.12 1.35 2.25
CA GLN A 103 3.41 0.30 1.29
C GLN A 103 2.45 0.34 0.09
N ASP A 104 1.15 0.46 0.31
CA ASP A 104 0.15 0.55 -0.76
C ASP A 104 0.37 1.78 -1.64
N ASN A 105 0.65 2.94 -1.03
CA ASN A 105 1.00 4.15 -1.75
C ASN A 105 2.27 3.99 -2.60
N ARG A 106 3.29 3.29 -2.08
CA ARG A 106 4.51 2.97 -2.84
C ARG A 106 4.18 2.03 -4.01
N LEU A 107 3.36 0.99 -3.81
CA LEU A 107 2.93 0.08 -4.86
C LEU A 107 2.15 0.80 -5.96
N VAL A 108 1.24 1.72 -5.62
CA VAL A 108 0.52 2.55 -6.59
C VAL A 108 1.48 3.43 -7.40
N LYS A 109 2.47 4.05 -6.74
CA LYS A 109 3.52 4.84 -7.42
C LYS A 109 4.36 3.98 -8.36
N LEU A 110 4.75 2.78 -7.94
CA LEU A 110 5.50 1.83 -8.77
C LEU A 110 4.68 1.37 -9.97
N ALA A 111 3.40 1.03 -9.79
CA ALA A 111 2.50 0.64 -10.88
C ALA A 111 2.23 1.79 -11.86
N LYS A 112 2.27 3.05 -11.40
CA LYS A 112 2.24 4.22 -12.28
C LYS A 112 3.54 4.32 -13.08
N LEU A 113 4.70 4.22 -12.41
CA LEU A 113 6.01 4.26 -13.06
C LEU A 113 6.17 3.16 -14.11
N GLU A 114 5.73 1.93 -13.82
CA GLU A 114 5.76 0.83 -14.78
C GLU A 114 4.89 1.09 -16.01
N ARG A 115 3.69 1.68 -15.81
CA ARG A 115 2.83 2.11 -16.93
C ARG A 115 3.47 3.20 -17.77
N ASP A 116 4.11 4.18 -17.13
CA ASP A 116 4.78 5.28 -17.81
C ASP A 116 6.01 4.77 -18.58
N LEU A 117 6.82 3.89 -17.98
CA LEU A 117 7.93 3.22 -18.66
C LEU A 117 7.45 2.38 -19.86
N LYS A 118 6.39 1.59 -19.72
CA LYS A 118 5.80 0.80 -20.83
C LYS A 118 5.30 1.68 -21.98
N ARG A 119 4.86 2.92 -21.71
CA ARG A 119 4.52 3.89 -22.75
C ARG A 119 5.76 4.41 -23.48
N ASP A 120 6.86 4.64 -22.77
CA ASP A 120 8.13 5.06 -23.37
C ASP A 120 8.89 3.93 -24.10
N VAL A 121 8.52 2.65 -23.88
CA VAL A 121 8.95 1.52 -24.73
C VAL A 121 8.03 1.32 -25.95
N THR A 122 7.34 2.34 -26.43
CA THR A 122 7.05 2.38 -27.88
C THR A 122 8.38 2.61 -28.59
N ASN A 123 8.90 1.51 -29.15
CA ASN A 123 10.12 1.46 -29.94
C ASN A 123 10.24 2.73 -30.81
N PRO A 124 11.36 3.47 -30.83
CA PRO A 124 11.54 4.69 -31.66
C PRO A 124 11.48 4.45 -33.18
N HIS A 125 11.00 3.28 -33.60
CA HIS A 125 10.80 2.82 -34.97
C HIS A 125 9.36 2.33 -35.23
N ASP A 126 8.44 2.54 -34.29
CA ASP A 126 7.03 2.27 -34.51
C ASP A 126 6.37 3.50 -35.14
N TYR A 127 6.09 3.37 -36.44
CA TYR A 127 5.44 4.39 -37.22
C TYR A 127 3.93 4.14 -37.25
N PHE A 128 3.11 5.18 -37.23
CA PHE A 128 1.65 5.05 -37.23
C PHE A 128 1.02 5.96 -38.30
N CYS A 129 -0.12 5.53 -38.84
CA CYS A 129 -0.89 6.35 -39.76
C CYS A 129 -1.52 7.54 -39.02
N GLU A 130 -1.32 8.76 -39.52
CA GLU A 130 -1.88 10.00 -38.97
C GLU A 130 -3.42 10.02 -38.95
N VAL A 131 -4.07 9.25 -39.83
CA VAL A 131 -5.54 9.23 -39.95
C VAL A 131 -6.19 8.16 -39.07
N CYS A 132 -5.73 6.90 -39.16
CA CYS A 132 -6.36 5.78 -38.47
C CYS A 132 -5.51 5.16 -37.34
N ASN A 133 -4.33 5.71 -37.07
CA ASN A 133 -3.41 5.27 -36.02
C ASN A 133 -3.00 3.79 -36.10
N VAL A 134 -3.13 3.17 -37.28
CA VAL A 134 -2.64 1.81 -37.51
C VAL A 134 -1.12 1.80 -37.58
N LYS A 135 -0.48 0.77 -37.02
CA LYS A 135 0.98 0.60 -37.08
C LYS A 135 1.41 0.37 -38.53
N LEU A 136 2.42 1.12 -38.97
CA LEU A 136 3.03 1.08 -40.29
C LEU A 136 4.39 0.38 -40.23
N PRO A 137 4.69 -0.49 -41.20
CA PRO A 137 6.08 -0.88 -41.48
C PRO A 137 6.92 0.34 -41.84
N LYS A 138 8.21 0.35 -41.47
CA LYS A 138 9.15 1.44 -41.78
C LYS A 138 9.15 1.82 -43.26
N THR A 139 9.14 0.82 -44.15
CA THR A 139 9.12 1.03 -45.60
C THR A 139 7.88 1.80 -46.07
N GLU A 140 6.73 1.57 -45.44
CA GLU A 140 5.47 2.25 -45.77
C GLU A 140 5.46 3.69 -45.21
N TYR A 141 5.99 3.89 -44.01
CA TYR A 141 6.19 5.21 -43.43
C TYR A 141 7.14 6.06 -44.27
N ASP A 142 8.31 5.54 -44.62
CA ASP A 142 9.33 6.25 -45.41
C ASP A 142 8.75 6.64 -46.78
N TYR A 143 8.09 5.69 -47.46
CA TYR A 143 7.39 5.97 -48.71
C TYR A 143 6.34 7.07 -48.56
N SER A 144 5.56 7.02 -47.48
CA SER A 144 4.49 7.98 -47.26
C SER A 144 5.02 9.38 -46.97
N MET A 145 6.06 9.48 -46.16
CA MET A 145 6.73 10.75 -45.86
C MET A 145 7.36 11.36 -47.11
N THR A 146 8.00 10.55 -47.97
CA THR A 146 8.58 11.02 -49.23
C THR A 146 7.54 11.51 -50.24
N ASN A 147 6.41 10.81 -50.38
CA ASN A 147 5.44 11.10 -51.44
C ASN A 147 4.29 12.02 -51.02
N PHE A 148 3.94 12.04 -49.73
CA PHE A 148 2.75 12.74 -49.25
C PHE A 148 3.02 13.72 -48.10
N GLY A 149 4.25 13.76 -47.57
CA GLY A 149 4.66 14.61 -46.44
C GLY A 149 3.99 14.26 -45.11
N LYS A 150 3.29 13.12 -45.05
CA LYS A 150 2.48 12.66 -43.91
C LYS A 150 2.60 11.13 -43.79
N SER A 151 2.46 10.59 -42.59
CA SER A 151 2.46 9.14 -42.36
C SER A 151 1.07 8.56 -42.65
N LEU A 152 0.86 8.01 -43.85
CA LEU A 152 -0.41 7.46 -44.30
C LEU A 152 -0.27 5.96 -44.53
N CYS A 153 -1.28 5.18 -44.14
CA CYS A 153 -1.34 3.78 -44.54
C CYS A 153 -1.73 3.65 -46.01
N MET A 154 -1.48 2.48 -46.61
CA MET A 154 -1.78 2.19 -48.02
C MET A 154 -3.20 2.54 -48.45
N HIS A 155 -4.18 2.41 -47.55
CA HIS A 155 -5.56 2.80 -47.81
C HIS A 155 -5.69 4.33 -48.03
N HIS A 156 -5.25 5.13 -47.06
CA HIS A 156 -5.30 6.60 -47.15
C HIS A 156 -4.32 7.17 -48.19
N GLN A 157 -3.24 6.47 -48.52
CA GLN A 157 -2.38 6.83 -49.65
C GLN A 157 -3.12 6.73 -50.99
N ARG A 158 -3.97 5.70 -51.17
CA ARG A 158 -4.78 5.53 -52.40
C ARG A 158 -5.86 6.59 -52.51
N GLU A 159 -6.53 6.90 -51.40
CA GLU A 159 -7.54 7.97 -51.35
C GLU A 159 -6.94 9.33 -51.71
N LYS A 160 -5.77 9.65 -51.13
CA LYS A 160 -5.06 10.90 -51.41
C LYS A 160 -4.54 11.00 -52.84
N ARG A 161 -4.33 9.88 -53.55
CA ARG A 161 -3.99 9.87 -54.98
C ARG A 161 -5.19 10.01 -55.91
N ALA A 162 -6.37 9.63 -55.41
CA ALA A 162 -7.62 9.73 -56.14
C ALA A 162 -8.31 11.10 -55.97
N SER A 163 -7.79 11.94 -55.08
CA SER A 163 -8.21 13.33 -54.84
C SER A 163 -7.31 14.30 -55.60
#